data_AF-A0A3M1X343-F1
#
_entry.id   AF-A0A3M1X343-F1
#
_cell.length_a   1.000
_cell.length_b   1.000
_cell.length_c   1.000
_cell.angle_alpha   90.00
_cell.angle_beta   90.00
_cell.angle_gamma   90.00
#
_symmetry.space_group_name_H-M   'P 1'
#
loop_
_entity.id
_entity.type
_entity.pdbx_description
1 polymer ?
#
loop_
_entity_poly.entity_id
_entity_poly.type
_entity_poly.pdbx_seq_one_letter_code
_entity_poly.pdbx_strand_id
1 'polypeptide(L)'
;MKKGVILGEIRELLRTVSGRAEEVLKILEAEKAKMPDLEGFLRDLKERAEKDAEEVSRYAGEGIENYDVVKFLNTMLRVEYQGIFDYNLHADSMEDRKLAERLRKFGAMEVEHARMLTQLIRKLGGTPRPVPASARKEEKISVKEMIERHLEGEKKAIELCEKGLNTFSSPEIQWAIGTIRLDEMDHMKELTSIYEEYKLSSEVIELNKKYRPPKEIDFDSDEPWVEG
;
A
#
# COMPACT_ATOMS: atom_id res chain seq x y z
N MET A 1 6.69 24.31 13.10
CA MET A 1 6.46 22.91 13.54
C MET A 1 5.60 22.95 14.78
N LYS A 2 4.47 22.22 14.83
CA LYS A 2 3.60 22.22 16.02
C LYS A 2 4.26 21.38 17.11
N LYS A 3 4.51 21.99 18.29
CA LYS A 3 5.18 21.39 19.46
C LYS A 3 4.75 19.94 19.77
N GLY A 4 3.45 19.65 19.62
CA GLY A 4 2.89 18.31 19.84
C GLY A 4 3.45 17.21 18.94
N VAL A 5 3.68 17.51 17.65
CA VAL A 5 4.18 16.50 16.70
C VAL A 5 5.63 16.12 17.01
N ILE A 6 6.46 17.10 17.36
CA ILE A 6 7.85 16.85 17.77
C ILE A 6 7.88 15.99 19.03
N LEU A 7 7.07 16.33 20.03
CA LEU A 7 7.00 15.55 21.26
C LEU A 7 6.46 14.13 21.01
N GLY A 8 5.52 13.98 20.07
CA GLY A 8 5.07 12.67 19.61
C GLY A 8 6.18 11.83 18.94
N GLU A 9 7.03 12.44 18.13
CA GLU A 9 8.21 11.79 17.54
C GLU A 9 9.20 11.33 18.62
N ILE A 10 9.48 12.18 19.61
CA ILE A 10 10.36 11.83 20.75
C ILE A 10 9.78 10.66 21.54
N ARG A 11 8.47 10.70 21.84
CA ARG A 11 7.76 9.61 22.54
C ARG A 11 7.92 8.28 21.79
N GLU A 12 7.77 8.28 20.47
CA GLU A 12 7.92 7.06 19.66
C GLU A 12 9.34 6.52 19.68
N LEU A 13 10.35 7.39 19.60
CA LEU A 13 11.76 6.99 19.69
C LEU A 13 12.05 6.31 21.03
N LEU A 14 11.57 6.89 22.13
CA LEU A 14 11.72 6.31 23.47
C LEU A 14 11.02 4.94 23.58
N ARG A 15 9.80 4.81 23.05
CA ARG A 15 9.10 3.51 22.98
C ARG A 15 9.86 2.48 22.14
N THR A 16 10.46 2.90 21.04
CA THR A 16 11.30 2.05 20.18
C THR A 16 12.52 1.53 20.94
N VAL A 17 13.19 2.41 21.70
CA VAL A 17 14.33 2.04 22.54
C VAL A 17 13.92 1.03 23.60
N SER A 18 12.81 1.26 24.31
CA SER A 18 12.28 0.30 25.29
C SER A 18 12.00 -1.06 24.65
N GLY A 19 11.26 -1.09 23.53
CA GLY A 19 10.92 -2.34 22.85
C GLY A 19 12.15 -3.13 22.38
N ARG A 20 13.18 -2.45 21.86
CA ARG A 20 14.44 -3.09 21.46
C ARG A 20 15.22 -3.62 22.66
N ALA A 21 15.24 -2.90 23.78
CA ALA A 21 15.87 -3.41 25.00
C ALA A 21 15.19 -4.70 25.49
N GLU A 22 13.85 -4.75 25.44
CA GLU A 22 13.09 -5.96 25.78
C GLU A 22 13.36 -7.13 24.83
N GLU A 23 13.44 -6.87 23.52
CA GLU A 23 13.77 -7.88 22.52
C GLU A 23 15.14 -8.52 22.79
N VAL A 24 16.16 -7.71 23.09
CA VAL A 24 17.50 -8.23 23.41
C VAL A 24 17.50 -9.01 24.72
N LEU A 25 16.77 -8.57 25.74
CA LEU A 25 16.62 -9.34 26.99
C LEU A 25 16.02 -10.73 26.74
N LYS A 26 14.99 -10.84 25.88
CA LYS A 26 14.40 -12.13 25.48
C LYS A 26 15.39 -13.02 24.74
N ILE A 27 16.24 -12.44 23.89
CA ILE A 27 17.30 -13.19 23.19
C ILE A 27 18.31 -13.74 24.20
N LEU A 28 18.80 -12.91 25.14
CA LEU A 28 19.77 -13.36 26.17
C LEU A 28 19.20 -14.51 27.01
N GLU A 29 17.93 -14.42 27.40
CA GLU A 29 17.23 -15.47 28.13
C GLU A 29 17.12 -16.77 27.30
N ALA A 30 16.69 -16.66 26.03
CA ALA A 30 16.55 -17.81 25.13
C ALA A 30 17.89 -18.51 24.86
N GLU A 31 18.97 -17.76 24.73
CA GLU A 31 20.33 -18.27 24.52
C GLU A 31 21.01 -18.75 25.82
N LYS A 32 20.36 -18.54 26.98
CA LYS A 32 20.96 -18.79 28.31
C LYS A 32 22.30 -18.08 28.49
N ALA A 33 22.48 -16.96 27.80
CA ALA A 33 23.68 -16.13 27.88
C ALA A 33 23.70 -15.44 29.24
N LYS A 34 24.76 -15.65 30.03
CA LYS A 34 24.91 -15.02 31.34
C LYS A 34 25.72 -13.75 31.21
N MET A 35 25.04 -12.62 31.05
CA MET A 35 25.67 -11.31 30.91
C MET A 35 25.02 -10.32 31.90
N PRO A 36 25.25 -10.47 33.22
CA PRO A 36 24.49 -9.74 34.24
C PRO A 36 24.61 -8.22 34.12
N ASP A 37 25.78 -7.70 33.74
CA ASP A 37 25.99 -6.26 33.54
C ASP A 37 25.17 -5.73 32.35
N LEU A 38 25.11 -6.49 31.26
CA LEU A 38 24.32 -6.14 30.08
C LEU A 38 22.82 -6.27 30.37
N GLU A 39 22.39 -7.33 31.05
CA GLU A 39 21.00 -7.51 31.48
C GLU A 39 20.54 -6.36 32.38
N GLY A 40 21.36 -5.97 33.35
CA GLY A 40 21.11 -4.81 34.22
C GLY A 40 20.98 -3.53 33.41
N PHE A 41 21.96 -3.24 32.54
CA PHE A 41 21.90 -2.07 31.66
C PHE A 41 20.64 -2.02 30.78
N LEU A 42 20.23 -3.16 30.20
CA LEU A 42 19.06 -3.24 29.33
C LEU A 42 17.75 -3.05 30.09
N ARG A 43 17.62 -3.61 31.30
CA ARG A 43 16.45 -3.38 32.18
C ARG A 43 16.33 -1.91 32.55
N ASP A 44 17.43 -1.33 32.99
CA ASP A 44 17.55 0.08 33.31
C ASP A 44 17.22 1.00 32.12
N LEU A 45 17.73 0.66 30.93
CA LEU A 45 17.46 1.40 29.70
C LEU A 45 15.99 1.33 29.32
N LYS A 46 15.38 0.14 29.43
CA LYS A 46 13.96 -0.08 29.17
C LYS A 46 13.11 0.79 30.10
N GLU A 47 13.31 0.68 31.41
CA GLU A 47 12.53 1.40 32.42
C GLU A 47 12.66 2.92 32.27
N ARG A 48 13.88 3.43 32.05
CA ARG A 48 14.10 4.85 31.79
C ARG A 48 13.36 5.32 30.53
N ALA A 49 13.49 4.59 29.43
CA ALA A 49 12.85 4.96 28.18
C ALA A 49 11.31 4.95 28.28
N GLU A 50 10.73 4.02 29.02
CA GLU A 50 9.28 3.99 29.30
C GLU A 50 8.84 5.21 30.11
N LYS A 51 9.55 5.49 31.21
CA LYS A 51 9.26 6.66 32.06
C LYS A 51 9.36 7.97 31.29
N ASP A 52 10.42 8.15 30.51
CA ASP A 52 10.62 9.36 29.71
C ASP A 52 9.53 9.49 28.64
N ALA A 53 9.08 8.38 28.02
CA ALA A 53 8.00 8.40 27.05
C ALA A 53 6.66 8.84 27.68
N GLU A 54 6.38 8.41 28.91
CA GLU A 54 5.23 8.88 29.68
C GLU A 54 5.33 10.37 30.00
N GLU A 55 6.51 10.84 30.42
CA GLU A 55 6.72 12.25 30.74
C GLU A 55 6.55 13.15 29.51
N VAL A 56 7.13 12.75 28.37
CA VAL A 56 6.95 13.43 27.08
C VAL A 56 5.47 13.48 26.67
N SER A 57 4.71 12.41 26.93
CA SER A 57 3.27 12.37 26.65
C SER A 57 2.51 13.43 27.46
N ARG A 58 2.91 13.68 28.72
CA ARG A 58 2.32 14.74 29.54
C ARG A 58 2.62 16.14 28.99
N TYR A 59 3.82 16.36 28.45
CA TYR A 59 4.17 17.66 27.82
C TYR A 59 3.49 17.89 26.47
N ALA A 60 3.11 16.82 25.77
CA ALA A 60 2.51 16.89 24.43
C ALA A 60 1.04 17.30 24.45
N GLY A 61 0.28 16.91 25.48
CA GLY A 61 -1.17 17.15 25.58
C GLY A 61 -1.92 16.64 24.33
N GLU A 62 -2.95 17.38 23.90
CA GLU A 62 -3.74 17.09 22.68
C GLU A 62 -2.89 17.07 21.39
N GLY A 63 -1.68 17.66 21.42
CA GLY A 63 -0.77 17.68 20.29
C GLY A 63 -0.25 16.30 19.88
N ILE A 64 -0.43 15.29 20.74
CA ILE A 64 -0.02 13.91 20.50
C ILE A 64 -0.95 13.19 19.51
N GLU A 65 -2.23 13.57 19.47
CA GLU A 65 -3.19 13.03 18.50
C GLU A 65 -2.80 13.45 17.08
N ASN A 66 -2.32 14.69 16.91
CA ASN A 66 -1.79 15.16 15.63
C ASN A 66 -0.58 14.34 15.17
N TYR A 67 0.26 13.86 16.10
CA TYR A 67 1.36 12.97 15.77
C TYR A 67 0.84 11.61 15.26
N ASP A 68 -0.14 11.02 15.94
CA ASP A 68 -0.71 9.73 15.54
C ASP A 68 -1.38 9.83 14.15
N VAL A 69 -2.07 10.94 13.87
CA VAL A 69 -2.58 11.25 12.52
C VAL A 69 -1.44 11.39 11.51
N VAL A 70 -0.40 12.18 11.81
CA VAL A 70 0.76 12.36 10.93
C VAL A 70 1.46 11.04 10.62
N LYS A 71 1.60 10.15 11.61
CA LYS A 71 2.20 8.83 11.46
C LYS A 71 1.36 7.96 10.53
N PHE A 72 0.03 7.99 10.70
CA PHE A 72 -0.89 7.28 9.84
C PHE A 72 -0.90 7.80 8.40
N LEU A 73 -0.98 9.13 8.20
CA LEU A 73 -0.92 9.74 6.88
C LEU A 73 0.40 9.47 6.16
N ASN A 74 1.53 9.41 6.89
CA ASN A 74 2.80 8.97 6.32
C ASN A 74 2.78 7.49 5.91
N THR A 75 1.99 6.64 6.58
CA THR A 75 1.81 5.25 6.14
C THR A 75 1.04 5.18 4.83
N MET A 76 -0.06 5.94 4.70
CA MET A 76 -0.79 6.07 3.44
C MET A 76 0.09 6.65 2.33
N LEU A 77 0.85 7.70 2.62
CA LEU A 77 1.74 8.34 1.63
C LEU A 77 2.73 7.34 1.01
N ARG A 78 3.20 6.36 1.79
CA ARG A 78 4.09 5.32 1.27
C ARG A 78 3.37 4.32 0.35
N VAL A 79 2.08 4.07 0.60
CA VAL A 79 1.23 3.25 -0.27
C VAL A 79 1.04 3.97 -1.60
N GLU A 80 0.69 5.26 -1.60
CA GLU A 80 0.48 5.99 -2.87
C GLU A 80 1.78 6.08 -3.66
N TYR A 81 2.92 6.34 -3.00
CA TYR A 81 4.21 6.33 -3.67
C TYR A 81 4.61 4.95 -4.23
N GLN A 82 4.13 3.85 -3.62
CA GLN A 82 4.28 2.52 -4.20
C GLN A 82 3.41 2.39 -5.46
N GLY A 83 2.15 2.86 -5.41
CA GLY A 83 1.25 2.88 -6.57
C GLY A 83 1.82 3.70 -7.72
N ILE A 84 2.30 4.92 -7.46
CA ILE A 84 3.00 5.76 -8.45
C ILE A 84 4.13 4.98 -9.13
N PHE A 85 4.98 4.31 -8.35
CA PHE A 85 6.10 3.56 -8.91
C PHE A 85 5.63 2.35 -9.71
N ASP A 86 4.77 1.51 -9.11
CA ASP A 86 4.32 0.25 -9.71
C ASP A 86 3.50 0.47 -10.99
N TYR A 87 2.61 1.47 -11.01
CA TYR A 87 1.81 1.78 -12.20
C TYR A 87 2.65 2.30 -13.35
N ASN A 88 3.56 3.24 -13.09
CA ASN A 88 4.41 3.80 -14.15
C ASN A 88 5.42 2.78 -14.67
N LEU A 89 6.03 1.99 -13.77
CA LEU A 89 6.95 0.92 -14.16
C LEU A 89 6.28 -0.07 -15.13
N HIS A 90 5.09 -0.55 -14.75
CA HIS A 90 4.39 -1.50 -15.60
C HIS A 90 3.88 -0.87 -16.89
N ALA A 91 3.40 0.38 -16.87
CA ALA A 91 2.97 1.09 -18.07
C ALA A 91 4.11 1.27 -19.09
N ASP A 92 5.33 1.53 -18.63
CA ASP A 92 6.50 1.71 -19.50
C ASP A 92 7.02 0.40 -20.09
N SER A 93 6.76 -0.72 -19.40
CA SER A 93 7.10 -2.07 -19.87
C SER A 93 6.02 -2.72 -20.76
N MET A 94 4.87 -2.06 -20.96
CA MET A 94 3.69 -2.66 -21.60
C MET A 94 3.66 -2.42 -23.12
N GLU A 95 3.53 -3.50 -23.90
CA GLU A 95 3.37 -3.42 -25.36
C GLU A 95 1.97 -2.96 -25.78
N ASP A 96 0.92 -3.40 -25.06
CA ASP A 96 -0.44 -2.92 -25.30
C ASP A 96 -0.57 -1.45 -24.86
N ARG A 97 -0.62 -0.56 -25.85
CA ARG A 97 -0.74 0.89 -25.65
C ARG A 97 -2.01 1.29 -24.91
N LYS A 98 -3.13 0.60 -25.09
CA LYS A 98 -4.39 0.92 -24.40
C LYS A 98 -4.27 0.61 -22.92
N LEU A 99 -3.74 -0.57 -22.59
CA LEU A 99 -3.48 -0.95 -21.21
C LEU A 99 -2.44 -0.01 -20.56
N ALA A 100 -1.36 0.31 -21.28
CA ALA A 100 -0.36 1.26 -20.81
C ALA A 100 -0.96 2.63 -20.46
N GLU A 101 -1.87 3.15 -21.28
CA GLU A 101 -2.55 4.43 -21.00
C GLU A 101 -3.42 4.36 -19.74
N ARG A 102 -4.15 3.26 -19.54
CA ARG A 102 -4.97 3.04 -18.33
C ARG A 102 -4.10 2.99 -17.08
N LEU A 103 -2.98 2.25 -17.12
CA LEU A 103 -2.02 2.20 -16.01
C LEU A 103 -1.43 3.59 -15.69
N ARG A 104 -1.10 4.41 -16.71
CA ARG A 104 -0.64 5.79 -16.48
C ARG A 104 -1.71 6.67 -15.82
N LYS A 105 -3.00 6.44 -16.11
CA LYS A 105 -4.10 7.16 -15.46
C LYS A 105 -4.17 6.84 -13.97
N PHE A 106 -4.06 5.56 -13.58
CA PHE A 106 -3.93 5.18 -12.17
C PHE A 106 -2.73 5.87 -11.52
N GLY A 107 -1.54 5.75 -12.10
CA GLY A 107 -0.34 6.40 -11.57
C GLY A 107 -0.46 7.92 -11.43
N ALA A 108 -1.23 8.60 -12.28
CA ALA A 108 -1.51 10.02 -12.16
C ALA A 108 -2.48 10.35 -11.01
N MET A 109 -3.48 9.51 -10.75
CA MET A 109 -4.37 9.66 -9.60
C MET A 109 -3.62 9.45 -8.29
N GLU A 110 -2.69 8.48 -8.23
CA GLU A 110 -1.83 8.28 -7.06
C GLU A 110 -0.95 9.50 -6.71
N VAL A 111 -0.51 10.25 -7.73
CA VAL A 111 0.22 11.51 -7.52
C VAL A 111 -0.67 12.55 -6.81
N GLU A 112 -1.95 12.62 -7.19
CA GLU A 112 -2.90 13.54 -6.55
C GLU A 112 -3.21 13.12 -5.10
N HIS A 113 -3.37 11.82 -4.83
CA HIS A 113 -3.50 11.28 -3.47
C HIS A 113 -2.28 11.66 -2.63
N ALA A 114 -1.07 11.39 -3.15
CA ALA A 114 0.19 11.73 -2.48
C ALA A 114 0.34 13.23 -2.20
N ARG A 115 -0.12 14.09 -3.13
CA ARG A 115 -0.13 15.54 -2.97
C ARG A 115 -1.08 15.96 -1.85
N MET A 116 -2.28 15.40 -1.80
CA MET A 116 -3.27 15.66 -0.76
C MET A 116 -2.73 15.29 0.63
N LEU A 117 -2.18 14.07 0.76
CA LEU A 117 -1.59 13.58 2.02
C LEU A 117 -0.40 14.45 2.46
N THR A 118 0.48 14.83 1.54
CA THR A 118 1.63 15.70 1.80
C THR A 118 1.21 17.04 2.38
N GLN A 119 0.15 17.65 1.83
CA GLN A 119 -0.37 18.93 2.32
C GLN A 119 -0.94 18.79 3.74
N LEU A 120 -1.70 17.73 4.02
CA LEU A 120 -2.24 17.47 5.35
C LEU A 120 -1.16 17.22 6.39
N ILE A 121 -0.15 16.40 6.07
CA ILE A 121 0.98 16.14 6.97
C ILE A 121 1.68 17.45 7.35
N ARG A 122 1.96 18.30 6.36
CA ARG A 122 2.59 19.62 6.59
C ARG A 122 1.69 20.53 7.44
N LYS A 123 0.38 20.55 7.19
CA LYS A 123 -0.61 21.34 7.94
C LYS A 123 -0.68 20.94 9.41
N LEU A 124 -0.58 19.64 9.69
CA LEU A 124 -0.50 19.08 11.04
C LEU A 124 0.85 19.35 11.72
N GLY A 125 1.84 19.83 10.96
CA GLY A 125 3.17 20.17 11.46
C GLY A 125 4.16 19.01 11.42
N GLY A 126 3.83 17.93 10.71
CA GLY A 126 4.70 16.79 10.46
C GLY A 126 5.55 16.94 9.20
N THR A 127 6.48 16.00 9.02
CA THR A 127 7.34 15.88 7.85
C THR A 127 6.83 14.75 6.96
N PRO A 128 6.48 15.01 5.68
CA PRO A 128 6.14 13.97 4.72
C PRO A 128 7.33 13.05 4.45
N ARG A 129 7.09 11.74 4.43
CA ARG A 129 8.10 10.70 4.21
C ARG A 129 7.74 9.84 2.99
N PRO A 130 7.96 10.37 1.76
CA PRO A 130 7.54 9.73 0.51
C PRO A 130 8.50 8.62 0.07
N VAL A 131 8.56 7.53 0.85
CA VAL A 131 9.46 6.40 0.56
C VAL A 131 8.61 5.17 0.26
N PRO A 132 8.63 4.65 -1.00
CA PRO A 132 7.95 3.41 -1.35
C PRO A 132 8.29 2.29 -0.37
N ALA A 133 7.35 1.37 -0.16
CA ALA A 133 7.57 0.26 0.75
C ALA A 133 8.65 -0.72 0.26
N SER A 134 8.77 -0.87 -1.05
CA SER A 134 9.86 -1.57 -1.70
C SER A 134 10.09 -1.01 -3.11
N ALA A 135 11.36 -0.88 -3.49
CA ALA A 135 11.69 -0.72 -4.90
C ALA A 135 11.50 -2.08 -5.57
N ARG A 136 10.41 -2.25 -6.32
CA ARG A 136 10.26 -3.44 -7.16
C ARG A 136 11.30 -3.37 -8.28
N LYS A 137 12.00 -4.48 -8.50
CA LYS A 137 12.81 -4.62 -9.72
C LYS A 137 11.87 -4.93 -10.89
N GLU A 138 12.27 -4.57 -12.10
CA GLU A 138 11.62 -5.09 -13.30
C GLU A 138 11.68 -6.61 -13.26
N GLU A 139 10.52 -7.23 -13.15
CA GLU A 139 10.33 -8.67 -13.22
C GLU A 139 9.52 -8.98 -14.47
N LYS A 140 9.90 -10.05 -15.19
CA LYS A 140 9.07 -10.57 -16.27
C LYS A 140 7.88 -11.31 -15.68
N ILE A 141 6.80 -10.58 -15.43
CA ILE A 141 5.52 -11.13 -15.00
C ILE A 141 4.50 -11.08 -16.13
N SER A 142 3.54 -12.01 -16.13
CA SER A 142 2.42 -11.95 -17.07
C SER A 142 1.50 -10.76 -16.74
N VAL A 143 0.73 -10.30 -17.74
CA VAL A 143 -0.28 -9.25 -17.54
C VAL A 143 -1.28 -9.65 -16.45
N LYS A 144 -1.65 -10.94 -16.40
CA LYS A 144 -2.52 -11.48 -15.37
C LYS A 144 -1.94 -11.30 -13.97
N GLU A 145 -0.72 -11.76 -13.74
CA GLU A 145 -0.03 -11.63 -12.44
C GLU A 145 0.18 -10.16 -12.04
N MET A 146 0.46 -9.29 -13.01
CA MET A 146 0.56 -7.84 -12.80
C MET A 146 -0.76 -7.26 -12.28
N ILE A 147 -1.88 -7.59 -12.92
CA ILE A 147 -3.20 -7.09 -12.49
C ILE A 147 -3.57 -7.65 -11.11
N GLU A 148 -3.31 -8.93 -10.84
CA GLU A 148 -3.53 -9.54 -9.52
C GLU A 148 -2.72 -8.82 -8.42
N ARG A 149 -1.47 -8.45 -8.70
CA ARG A 149 -0.62 -7.67 -7.77
C ARG A 149 -1.19 -6.27 -7.51
N HIS A 150 -1.69 -5.59 -8.54
CA HIS A 150 -2.32 -4.28 -8.38
C HIS A 150 -3.62 -4.38 -7.60
N LEU A 151 -4.50 -5.35 -7.91
CA LEU A 151 -5.72 -5.61 -7.15
C LEU A 151 -5.46 -5.87 -5.66
N GLU A 152 -4.39 -6.60 -5.33
CA GLU A 152 -4.00 -6.79 -3.93
C GLU A 152 -3.49 -5.49 -3.29
N GLY A 153 -2.80 -4.64 -4.05
CA GLY A 153 -2.39 -3.30 -3.64
C GLY A 153 -3.61 -2.43 -3.30
N GLU A 154 -4.56 -2.33 -4.23
CA GLU A 154 -5.80 -1.56 -4.07
C GLU A 154 -6.60 -2.01 -2.85
N LYS A 155 -6.74 -3.33 -2.67
CA LYS A 155 -7.43 -3.88 -1.50
C LYS A 155 -6.78 -3.43 -0.19
N LYS A 156 -5.46 -3.48 -0.10
CA LYS A 156 -4.72 -3.03 1.10
C LYS A 156 -4.84 -1.52 1.31
N ALA A 157 -4.86 -0.73 0.24
CA ALA A 157 -5.08 0.72 0.30
C ALA A 157 -6.48 1.05 0.84
N ILE A 158 -7.52 0.35 0.36
CA ILE A 158 -8.90 0.47 0.86
C ILE A 158 -9.00 0.08 2.33
N GLU A 159 -8.44 -1.07 2.73
CA GLU A 159 -8.42 -1.52 4.13
C GLU A 159 -7.72 -0.49 5.04
N LEU A 160 -6.62 0.11 4.56
CA LEU A 160 -5.95 1.17 5.27
C LEU A 160 -6.84 2.41 5.39
N CYS A 161 -7.50 2.83 4.32
CA CYS A 161 -8.45 3.94 4.35
C CYS A 161 -9.58 3.70 5.37
N GLU A 162 -10.18 2.51 5.37
CA GLU A 162 -11.23 2.13 6.32
C GLU A 162 -10.74 2.20 7.77
N LYS A 163 -9.53 1.72 8.03
CA LYS A 163 -8.90 1.87 9.34
C LYS A 163 -8.77 3.35 9.72
N GLY A 164 -8.34 4.21 8.80
CA GLY A 164 -8.22 5.65 9.04
C GLY A 164 -9.56 6.30 9.36
N LEU A 165 -10.59 5.99 8.57
CA LEU A 165 -11.96 6.48 8.76
C LEU A 165 -12.57 6.04 10.10
N ASN A 166 -12.23 4.84 10.56
CA ASN A 166 -12.68 4.35 11.87
C ASN A 166 -11.88 4.91 13.06
N THR A 167 -10.67 5.43 12.81
CA THR A 167 -9.76 5.88 13.87
C THR A 167 -9.84 7.39 14.13
N PHE A 168 -9.99 8.22 13.10
CA PHE A 168 -9.84 9.68 13.23
C PHE A 168 -11.12 10.43 12.91
N SER A 169 -11.65 11.24 13.82
CA SER A 169 -12.93 11.94 13.60
C SER A 169 -12.83 13.33 12.95
N SER A 170 -11.61 13.82 12.68
CA SER A 170 -11.42 15.16 12.09
C SER A 170 -12.08 15.26 10.71
N PRO A 171 -12.98 16.22 10.44
CA PRO A 171 -13.70 16.32 9.17
C PRO A 171 -12.79 16.43 7.94
N GLU A 172 -11.68 17.17 8.06
CA GLU A 172 -10.71 17.33 6.97
C GLU A 172 -9.96 16.01 6.68
N ILE A 173 -9.64 15.24 7.72
CA ILE A 173 -8.98 13.94 7.58
C ILE A 173 -9.96 12.91 7.01
N GLN A 174 -11.19 12.89 7.51
CA GLN A 174 -12.27 12.06 6.99
C GLN A 174 -12.53 12.33 5.51
N TRP A 175 -12.59 13.60 5.12
CA TRP A 175 -12.78 13.99 3.72
C TRP A 175 -11.65 13.46 2.84
N ALA A 176 -10.39 13.70 3.22
CA ALA A 176 -9.25 13.26 2.40
C ALA A 176 -9.15 11.74 2.28
N ILE A 177 -9.27 11.01 3.39
CA ILE A 177 -9.23 9.54 3.39
C ILE A 177 -10.44 8.99 2.64
N GLY A 178 -11.61 9.61 2.78
CA GLY A 178 -12.83 9.22 2.07
C GLY A 178 -12.73 9.40 0.56
N THR A 179 -12.12 10.50 0.10
CA THR A 179 -11.83 10.72 -1.32
C THR A 179 -10.91 9.64 -1.87
N ILE A 180 -9.74 9.44 -1.24
CA ILE A 180 -8.78 8.41 -1.65
C ILE A 180 -9.46 7.03 -1.71
N ARG A 181 -10.23 6.66 -0.68
CA ARG A 181 -10.97 5.39 -0.65
C ARG A 181 -11.90 5.20 -1.84
N LEU A 182 -12.62 6.24 -2.26
CA LEU A 182 -13.53 6.15 -3.41
C LEU A 182 -12.75 5.93 -4.70
N ASP A 183 -11.64 6.65 -4.87
CA ASP A 183 -10.76 6.52 -6.02
C ASP A 183 -10.14 5.11 -6.06
N GLU A 184 -9.66 4.55 -4.95
CA GLU A 184 -9.15 3.16 -4.90
C GLU A 184 -10.22 2.11 -5.19
N MET A 185 -11.46 2.36 -4.76
CA MET A 185 -12.58 1.48 -5.12
C MET A 185 -12.88 1.50 -6.62
N ASP A 186 -12.69 2.65 -7.28
CA ASP A 186 -12.85 2.77 -8.72
C ASP A 186 -11.65 2.18 -9.48
N HIS A 187 -10.41 2.32 -8.99
CA HIS A 187 -9.24 1.61 -9.48
C HIS A 187 -9.48 0.09 -9.48
N MET A 188 -9.94 -0.45 -8.35
CA MET A 188 -10.22 -1.87 -8.19
C MET A 188 -11.29 -2.38 -9.17
N LYS A 189 -12.37 -1.61 -9.40
CA LYS A 189 -13.38 -1.96 -10.42
C LYS A 189 -12.77 -1.97 -11.82
N GLU A 190 -11.97 -0.96 -12.15
CA GLU A 190 -11.37 -0.86 -13.47
C GLU A 190 -10.35 -1.98 -13.72
N LEU A 191 -9.47 -2.28 -12.75
CA LEU A 191 -8.56 -3.42 -12.79
C LEU A 191 -9.30 -4.74 -12.94
N THR A 192 -10.43 -4.92 -12.27
CA THR A 192 -11.27 -6.11 -12.41
C THR A 192 -11.80 -6.26 -13.85
N SER A 193 -12.23 -5.15 -14.47
CA SER A 193 -12.62 -5.16 -15.89
C SER A 193 -11.45 -5.57 -16.79
N ILE A 194 -10.26 -5.01 -16.57
CA ILE A 194 -9.05 -5.38 -17.33
C ILE A 194 -8.75 -6.86 -17.15
N TYR A 195 -8.83 -7.37 -15.92
CA TYR A 195 -8.57 -8.76 -15.61
C TYR A 195 -9.48 -9.70 -16.41
N GLU A 196 -10.78 -9.44 -16.45
CA GLU A 196 -11.72 -10.27 -17.21
C GLU A 196 -11.51 -10.16 -18.74
N GLU A 197 -11.22 -8.96 -19.27
CA GLU A 197 -10.85 -8.77 -20.68
C GLU A 197 -9.65 -9.66 -21.08
N TYR A 198 -8.60 -9.67 -20.25
CA TYR A 198 -7.38 -10.43 -20.51
C TYR A 198 -7.50 -11.93 -20.23
N LYS A 199 -8.30 -12.32 -19.25
CA LYS A 199 -8.63 -13.71 -18.97
C LYS A 199 -9.37 -14.34 -20.15
N LEU A 200 -10.40 -13.67 -20.69
CA LEU A 200 -11.13 -14.13 -21.87
C LEU A 200 -10.20 -14.29 -23.09
N SER A 201 -9.32 -13.31 -23.33
CA SER A 201 -8.31 -13.39 -24.40
C SER A 201 -7.41 -14.62 -24.26
N SER A 202 -6.94 -14.89 -23.03
CA SER A 202 -6.08 -16.03 -22.73
C SER A 202 -6.78 -17.37 -22.99
N GLU A 203 -8.04 -17.49 -22.55
CA GLU A 203 -8.87 -18.70 -22.75
C GLU A 203 -9.15 -18.95 -24.24
N VAL A 204 -9.44 -17.91 -25.02
CA VAL A 204 -9.66 -18.00 -26.47
C VAL A 204 -8.39 -18.46 -27.19
N ILE A 205 -7.22 -17.93 -26.82
CA ILE A 205 -5.94 -18.36 -27.40
C ILE A 205 -5.69 -19.85 -27.11
N GLU A 206 -5.94 -20.31 -25.90
CA GLU A 206 -5.77 -21.73 -25.53
C GLU A 206 -6.77 -22.65 -26.24
N LEU A 207 -8.02 -22.21 -26.44
CA LEU A 207 -9.00 -22.92 -27.26
C LEU A 207 -8.54 -23.03 -28.72
N ASN A 208 -8.04 -21.93 -29.31
CA ASN A 208 -7.54 -21.92 -30.68
C ASN A 208 -6.31 -22.81 -30.87
N LYS A 209 -5.40 -22.90 -29.89
CA LYS A 209 -4.28 -23.86 -29.94
C LYS A 209 -4.73 -25.32 -29.95
N LYS A 210 -5.85 -25.62 -29.28
CA LYS A 210 -6.42 -26.97 -29.23
C LYS A 210 -7.27 -27.30 -30.45
N TYR A 211 -7.76 -26.28 -31.15
CA TYR A 211 -8.54 -26.45 -32.37
C TYR A 211 -7.71 -27.15 -33.44
N ARG A 212 -8.20 -28.31 -33.90
CA ARG A 212 -7.71 -28.95 -35.12
C ARG A 212 -8.79 -28.78 -36.18
N PRO A 213 -8.51 -28.07 -37.28
CA PRO A 213 -9.49 -27.97 -38.36
C PRO A 213 -9.84 -29.39 -38.87
N PRO A 214 -11.11 -29.64 -39.24
CA PRO A 214 -11.49 -30.88 -39.92
C PRO A 214 -10.61 -31.11 -41.15
N LYS A 215 -10.26 -32.39 -41.43
CA LYS A 215 -9.41 -32.74 -42.57
C LYS A 215 -10.06 -32.44 -43.93
N GLU A 216 -11.37 -32.42 -43.96
CA GLU A 216 -12.20 -32.00 -45.09
C GLU A 216 -13.26 -31.07 -44.53
N ILE A 217 -13.30 -29.83 -45.03
CA ILE A 217 -14.47 -28.97 -44.91
C ILE A 217 -15.18 -29.15 -46.25
N ASP A 218 -16.26 -29.92 -46.24
CA ASP A 218 -17.08 -30.15 -47.42
C ASP A 218 -17.98 -28.92 -47.66
N PHE A 219 -17.43 -27.94 -48.36
CA PHE A 219 -18.16 -26.73 -48.80
C PHE A 219 -19.24 -27.05 -49.86
N ASP A 220 -19.26 -28.26 -50.41
CA ASP A 220 -20.25 -28.70 -51.40
C ASP A 220 -21.42 -29.49 -50.77
N SER A 221 -21.38 -29.76 -49.46
CA SER A 221 -22.47 -30.41 -48.70
C SER A 221 -23.47 -29.46 -48.07
N ASP A 222 -23.38 -28.16 -48.34
CA ASP A 222 -24.44 -27.21 -48.01
C ASP A 222 -25.70 -27.63 -48.80
N GLU A 223 -26.54 -28.46 -48.20
CA GLU A 223 -27.96 -28.47 -48.53
C GLU A 223 -28.40 -27.00 -48.50
N PRO A 224 -29.00 -26.49 -49.58
CA PRO A 224 -29.42 -25.10 -49.62
C PRO A 224 -30.28 -24.83 -48.39
N TRP A 225 -29.99 -23.75 -47.68
CA TRP A 225 -30.82 -23.27 -46.56
C TRP A 225 -32.25 -23.08 -47.08
N VAL A 226 -33.07 -24.13 -46.97
CA VAL A 226 -34.48 -24.06 -47.34
C VAL A 226 -35.15 -23.38 -46.17
N GLU A 227 -35.53 -22.12 -46.38
CA GLU A 227 -36.41 -21.40 -45.45
C GLU A 227 -37.68 -22.22 -45.23
N GLY A 228 -37.91 -22.61 -43.98
CA GLY A 228 -39.12 -23.25 -43.49
C GLY A 228 -39.60 -22.57 -42.22
#